data_AF-A0A7C2DZD9-F1
#
_entry.id   AF-A0A7C2DZD9-F1
#
_cell.length_a   1.000
_cell.length_b   1.000
_cell.length_c   1.000
_cell.angle_alpha   90.00
_cell.angle_beta   90.00
_cell.angle_gamma   90.00
#
_symmetry.space_group_name_H-M   'P 1'
#
loop_
_entity.id
_entity.type
_entity.pdbx_description
1 polymer ?
#
loop_
_entity_poly.entity_id
_entity_poly.type
_entity_poly.pdbx_seq_one_letter_code
_entity_poly.pdbx_strand_id
1 'polypeptide(L)'
;MAELWVISLTWWMVSLSGVLMPGPVSAMAITEGARRGPAAGPLLTAGHALAEAAMLGALAAGVSTVLRQPGVVGVVGLLGGAVLAWMGWGILRAAQRGEVVPAHPGAAAGAETASGSGRAGPGRARLVRAGLVVTAGNPYWLLWWATVGTSYFLLFTRFGPLAIFLFFFIGHLALDLGWNTLLATLVGAGRGRIPPAAYRVVVGVAGLFVLAMSVYFLISGLRFLTA
;
A
#
# COMPACT_ATOMS: atom_id res chain seq x y z
N MET A 1 23.64 15.24 5.35
CA MET A 1 22.88 15.47 4.09
C MET A 1 22.92 14.28 3.14
N ALA A 2 24.09 13.73 2.79
CA ALA A 2 24.17 12.56 1.89
C ALA A 2 23.40 11.33 2.42
N GLU A 3 23.52 11.02 3.72
CA GLU A 3 22.83 9.88 4.34
C GLU A 3 21.30 9.99 4.26
N LEU A 4 20.74 11.19 4.53
CA LEU A 4 19.30 11.45 4.42
C LEU A 4 18.79 11.16 3.01
N TRP A 5 19.53 11.57 1.98
CA TRP A 5 19.17 11.30 0.58
C TRP A 5 19.19 9.81 0.25
N VAL A 6 20.21 9.07 0.71
CA VAL A 6 20.29 7.62 0.49
C VAL A 6 19.12 6.90 1.17
N ILE A 7 18.81 7.25 2.41
CA ILE A 7 17.67 6.66 3.14
C ILE A 7 16.35 7.03 2.47
N SER A 8 16.21 8.26 1.98
CA SER A 8 14.99 8.72 1.27
C SER A 8 14.81 8.00 -0.06
N LEU A 9 15.86 7.87 -0.86
CA LEU A 9 15.81 7.16 -2.13
C LEU A 9 15.46 5.68 -1.93
N THR A 10 16.10 5.02 -0.97
CA THR A 10 15.76 3.61 -0.66
C THR A 10 14.35 3.48 -0.10
N TRP A 11 13.90 4.41 0.75
CA TRP A 11 12.53 4.47 1.24
C TRP A 11 11.51 4.60 0.11
N TRP A 12 11.73 5.50 -0.85
CA TRP A 12 10.82 5.69 -1.97
C TRP A 12 10.81 4.49 -2.92
N MET A 13 11.95 3.86 -3.16
CA MET A 13 12.04 2.62 -3.94
C MET A 13 11.31 1.46 -3.25
N VAL A 14 11.47 1.32 -1.94
CA VAL A 14 10.76 0.31 -1.14
C VAL A 14 9.27 0.66 -1.04
N SER A 15 8.92 1.93 -0.90
CA SER A 15 7.53 2.39 -0.88
C SER A 15 6.82 2.11 -2.20
N LEU A 16 7.48 2.37 -3.33
CA LEU A 16 6.98 2.01 -4.65
C LEU A 16 6.55 0.55 -4.70
N SER A 17 7.26 -0.36 -4.03
CA SER A 17 6.80 -1.75 -3.99
C SER A 17 5.53 -2.02 -3.21
N GLY A 18 5.31 -1.28 -2.11
CA GLY A 18 4.08 -1.35 -1.34
C GLY A 18 2.93 -0.78 -2.15
N VAL A 19 3.15 0.38 -2.75
CA VAL A 19 2.16 1.11 -3.57
C VAL A 19 1.79 0.36 -4.84
N LEU A 20 2.78 -0.18 -5.56
CA LEU A 20 2.58 -0.93 -6.80
C LEU A 20 1.97 -2.33 -6.57
N MET A 21 2.00 -2.83 -5.33
CA MET A 21 1.39 -4.11 -5.03
C MET A 21 -0.13 -4.04 -5.26
N PRO A 22 -0.71 -4.94 -6.06
CA PRO A 22 -2.14 -4.95 -6.29
C PRO A 22 -2.88 -5.28 -4.99
N GLY A 23 -3.45 -4.25 -4.38
CA GLY A 23 -4.22 -4.34 -3.14
C GLY A 23 -5.65 -3.81 -3.29
N PRO A 24 -6.45 -3.89 -2.22
CA PRO A 24 -7.84 -3.41 -2.21
C PRO A 24 -8.01 -1.95 -2.65
N VAL A 25 -7.06 -1.08 -2.31
CA VAL A 25 -7.06 0.35 -2.70
C VAL A 25 -6.83 0.51 -4.21
N SER A 26 -5.84 -0.19 -4.78
CA SER A 26 -5.57 -0.17 -6.22
C SER A 26 -6.71 -0.77 -7.03
N ALA A 27 -7.35 -1.84 -6.53
CA ALA A 27 -8.53 -2.44 -7.16
C ALA A 27 -9.72 -1.46 -7.19
N MET A 28 -9.91 -0.71 -6.10
CA MET A 28 -10.91 0.35 -6.04
C MET A 28 -10.58 1.53 -6.96
N ALA A 29 -9.32 1.94 -7.07
CA ALA A 29 -8.88 2.98 -8.00
C ALA A 29 -9.18 2.60 -9.46
N ILE A 30 -8.97 1.34 -9.83
CA ILE A 30 -9.34 0.80 -11.15
C ILE A 30 -10.86 0.82 -11.34
N THR A 31 -11.61 0.26 -10.38
CA THR A 31 -13.07 0.06 -10.52
C THR A 31 -13.83 1.39 -10.53
N GLU A 32 -13.50 2.29 -9.61
CA GLU A 32 -14.13 3.62 -9.52
C GLU A 32 -13.57 4.56 -10.59
N GLY A 33 -12.32 4.38 -11.03
CA GLY A 33 -11.75 5.07 -12.20
C GLY A 33 -12.50 4.74 -13.50
N ALA A 34 -12.86 3.48 -13.71
CA ALA A 34 -13.70 3.06 -14.85
C ALA A 34 -15.10 3.69 -14.83
N ARG A 35 -15.68 3.86 -13.64
CA ARG A 35 -17.06 4.35 -13.46
C ARG A 35 -17.17 5.87 -13.43
N ARG A 36 -16.17 6.56 -12.88
CA ARG A 36 -16.22 7.99 -12.53
C ARG A 36 -15.07 8.81 -13.12
N GLY A 37 -14.19 8.17 -13.87
CA GLY A 37 -13.06 8.82 -14.52
C GLY A 37 -11.87 9.08 -13.58
N PRO A 38 -10.88 9.87 -14.05
CA PRO A 38 -9.57 10.01 -13.42
C PRO A 38 -9.61 10.60 -12.00
N ALA A 39 -10.65 11.37 -11.68
CA ALA A 39 -10.82 11.99 -10.36
C ALA A 39 -11.02 10.95 -9.23
N ALA A 40 -11.33 9.69 -9.55
CA ALA A 40 -11.45 8.64 -8.56
C ALA A 40 -10.14 8.38 -7.80
N GLY A 41 -8.99 8.44 -8.48
CA GLY A 41 -7.67 8.16 -7.91
C GLY A 41 -7.28 9.10 -6.77
N PRO A 42 -7.28 10.44 -6.99
CA PRO A 42 -7.00 11.42 -5.93
C PRO A 42 -7.98 11.34 -4.76
N LEU A 43 -9.27 11.09 -5.02
CA LEU A 43 -10.29 11.01 -3.97
C LEU A 43 -10.14 9.76 -3.09
N LEU A 44 -9.78 8.62 -3.69
CA LEU A 44 -9.44 7.41 -2.94
C LEU A 44 -8.16 7.60 -2.12
N THR A 45 -7.15 8.23 -2.72
CA THR A 45 -5.87 8.50 -2.03
C THR A 45 -6.08 9.45 -0.85
N ALA A 46 -6.96 10.44 -0.93
CA ALA A 46 -7.27 11.30 0.21
C ALA A 46 -7.80 10.50 1.42
N GLY A 47 -8.60 9.45 1.17
CA GLY A 47 -9.02 8.52 2.21
C GLY A 47 -7.88 7.66 2.77
N HIS A 48 -7.04 7.15 1.87
CA HIS A 48 -5.82 6.41 2.23
C HIS A 48 -4.89 7.25 3.13
N ALA A 49 -4.64 8.50 2.75
CA ALA A 49 -3.81 9.46 3.46
C ALA A 49 -4.25 9.67 4.92
N LEU A 50 -5.56 9.61 5.20
CA LEU A 50 -6.08 9.71 6.56
C LEU A 50 -5.69 8.49 7.41
N ALA A 51 -5.74 7.29 6.82
CA ALA A 51 -5.28 6.07 7.48
C ALA A 51 -3.76 6.14 7.74
N GLU A 52 -3.00 6.61 6.75
CA GLU A 52 -1.55 6.77 6.89
C GLU A 52 -1.16 7.82 7.92
N ALA A 53 -1.86 8.95 7.98
CA ALA A 53 -1.64 9.96 9.01
C ALA A 53 -1.93 9.40 10.42
N ALA A 54 -2.99 8.60 10.57
CA ALA A 54 -3.29 7.93 11.82
C ALA A 54 -2.20 6.92 12.19
N MET A 55 -1.70 6.15 11.21
CA MET A 55 -0.58 5.22 11.42
C MET A 55 0.71 5.93 11.78
N LEU A 56 1.06 7.03 11.10
CA LEU A 56 2.21 7.86 11.43
C LEU A 56 2.09 8.40 12.87
N GLY A 57 0.89 8.85 13.27
CA GLY A 57 0.61 9.27 14.64
C GLY A 57 0.82 8.14 15.65
N ALA A 58 0.32 6.94 15.35
CA ALA A 58 0.51 5.75 16.18
C ALA A 58 1.98 5.35 16.29
N LEU A 59 2.73 5.42 15.19
CA LEU A 59 4.18 5.21 15.20
C LEU A 59 4.87 6.28 16.04
N ALA A 60 4.58 7.57 15.83
CA ALA A 60 5.17 8.64 16.64
C ALA A 60 4.87 8.49 18.14
N ALA A 61 3.67 8.01 18.51
CA ALA A 61 3.26 7.80 19.89
C ALA A 61 3.84 6.53 20.54
N GLY A 62 4.02 5.45 19.78
CA GLY A 62 4.41 4.13 20.31
C GLY A 62 5.89 3.73 20.10
N VAL A 63 6.61 4.39 19.19
CA VAL A 63 7.93 3.91 18.71
C VAL A 63 9.11 4.33 19.58
N SER A 64 8.99 5.38 20.40
CA SER A 64 10.19 6.01 20.98
C SER A 64 10.92 5.17 22.04
N THR A 65 10.26 4.24 22.73
CA THR A 65 10.84 3.46 23.85
C THR A 65 10.94 1.97 23.60
N VAL A 66 9.94 1.32 23.00
CA VAL A 66 9.89 -0.15 22.83
C VAL A 66 10.67 -0.63 21.60
N LEU A 67 10.68 0.15 20.52
CA LEU A 67 11.25 -0.23 19.22
C LEU A 67 12.75 0.09 19.06
N ARG A 68 13.40 0.63 20.10
CA ARG A 68 14.86 0.82 20.15
C ARG A 68 15.62 -0.45 20.53
N GLN A 69 14.92 -1.49 20.98
CA GLN A 69 15.56 -2.75 21.38
C GLN A 69 15.85 -3.61 20.13
N PRO A 70 17.12 -4.03 19.90
CA PRO A 70 17.49 -4.88 18.77
C PRO A 70 16.63 -6.13 18.63
N GLY A 71 16.26 -6.74 19.77
CA GLY A 71 15.36 -7.89 19.82
C GLY A 71 13.97 -7.64 19.24
N VAL A 72 13.38 -6.47 19.52
CA VAL A 72 12.06 -6.09 19.00
C VAL A 72 12.13 -5.85 17.50
N VAL A 73 13.17 -5.15 17.02
CA VAL A 73 13.40 -4.91 15.58
C VAL A 73 13.61 -6.23 14.83
N GLY A 74 14.38 -7.16 15.42
CA GLY A 74 14.62 -8.48 14.85
C GLY A 74 13.35 -9.34 14.74
N VAL A 75 12.54 -9.39 15.80
CA VAL A 75 11.24 -10.10 15.80
C VAL A 75 10.26 -9.49 14.80
N VAL A 76 10.15 -8.17 14.76
CA VAL A 76 9.30 -7.46 13.79
C VAL A 76 9.76 -7.74 12.36
N GLY A 77 11.08 -7.73 12.10
CA GLY A 77 11.65 -8.08 10.80
C GLY A 77 11.33 -9.52 10.36
N LEU A 78 11.43 -10.48 11.27
CA LEU A 78 11.08 -11.89 11.01
C LEU A 78 9.58 -12.08 10.73
N LEU A 79 8.72 -11.53 11.58
CA LEU A 79 7.27 -11.62 11.41
C LEU A 79 6.82 -10.92 10.13
N GLY A 80 7.36 -9.73 9.85
CA GLY A 80 7.12 -9.01 8.61
C GLY A 80 7.58 -9.79 7.39
N GLY A 81 8.78 -10.37 7.42
CA GLY A 81 9.29 -11.24 6.37
C GLY A 81 8.40 -12.46 6.12
N ALA A 82 7.97 -13.17 7.16
CA ALA A 82 7.08 -14.33 7.03
C ALA A 82 5.73 -13.97 6.40
N VAL A 83 5.15 -12.84 6.81
CA VAL A 83 3.90 -12.33 6.23
C VAL A 83 4.09 -11.93 4.78
N LEU A 84 5.13 -11.16 4.45
CA LEU A 84 5.45 -10.82 3.06
C LEU A 84 5.65 -12.08 2.20
N ALA A 85 6.25 -13.14 2.74
CA ALA A 85 6.40 -14.40 2.02
C ALA A 85 5.05 -15.07 1.73
N TRP A 86 4.17 -15.16 2.72
CA TRP A 86 2.80 -15.70 2.55
C TRP A 86 2.01 -14.89 1.51
N MET A 87 2.13 -13.57 1.54
CA MET A 87 1.37 -12.65 0.68
C MET A 87 1.90 -12.60 -0.74
N GLY A 88 3.22 -12.51 -0.92
CA GLY A 88 3.85 -12.62 -2.24
C GLY A 88 3.52 -13.94 -2.92
N TRP A 89 3.53 -15.05 -2.16
CA TRP A 89 3.13 -16.36 -2.65
C TRP A 89 1.64 -16.43 -3.05
N GLY A 90 0.75 -15.83 -2.25
CA GLY A 90 -0.68 -15.73 -2.57
C GLY A 90 -0.93 -14.96 -3.88
N ILE A 91 -0.25 -13.83 -4.06
CA ILE A 91 -0.34 -12.99 -5.27
C ILE A 91 0.17 -13.75 -6.49
N LEU A 92 1.31 -14.43 -6.39
CA LEU A 92 1.86 -15.25 -7.46
C LEU A 92 0.93 -16.40 -7.85
N ARG A 93 0.35 -17.11 -6.88
CA ARG A 93 -0.62 -18.19 -7.16
C ARG A 93 -1.89 -17.66 -7.82
N ALA A 94 -2.43 -16.54 -7.35
CA ALA A 94 -3.61 -15.92 -7.96
C ALA A 94 -3.33 -15.46 -9.40
N ALA A 95 -2.14 -14.88 -9.66
CA ALA A 95 -1.69 -14.48 -10.99
C ALA A 95 -1.57 -15.68 -11.95
N GLN A 96 -1.00 -16.78 -11.47
CA GLN A 96 -0.84 -18.02 -12.24
C GLN A 96 -2.18 -18.69 -12.58
N ARG A 97 -3.14 -18.66 -11.66
CA ARG A 97 -4.47 -19.24 -11.85
C ARG A 97 -5.43 -18.36 -12.67
N GLY A 98 -5.03 -17.13 -12.98
CA GLY A 98 -5.89 -16.17 -13.67
C GLY A 98 -7.06 -15.66 -12.81
N GLU A 99 -7.04 -15.91 -11.50
CA GLU A 99 -8.07 -15.50 -10.54
C GLU A 99 -8.05 -13.98 -10.28
N VAL A 100 -6.98 -13.30 -10.69
CA VAL A 100 -6.84 -11.84 -10.55
C VAL A 100 -7.54 -11.06 -11.66
N VAL A 101 -8.09 -11.73 -12.68
CA VAL A 101 -8.88 -11.03 -13.70
C VAL A 101 -10.13 -10.47 -13.00
N PRO A 102 -10.38 -9.15 -13.04
CA PRO A 102 -11.62 -8.61 -12.51
C PRO A 102 -12.76 -9.29 -13.26
N ALA A 103 -13.49 -10.16 -12.57
CA ALA A 103 -14.76 -10.66 -13.08
C ALA A 103 -15.60 -9.43 -13.45
N HIS A 104 -16.36 -9.54 -14.55
CA HIS A 104 -17.25 -8.48 -14.99
C HIS A 104 -17.93 -7.79 -13.79
N PRO A 105 -17.97 -6.45 -13.76
CA PRO A 105 -18.42 -5.68 -12.61
C PRO A 105 -19.90 -5.93 -12.35
N GLY A 106 -20.22 -7.01 -11.65
CA GLY A 106 -21.60 -7.46 -11.45
C GLY A 106 -21.79 -8.68 -10.54
N ALA A 107 -20.76 -9.46 -10.18
CA ALA A 107 -20.99 -10.76 -9.52
C ALA A 107 -20.40 -10.98 -8.12
N ALA A 108 -19.68 -10.02 -7.52
CA ALA A 108 -19.07 -10.23 -6.20
C ALA A 108 -19.21 -9.03 -5.24
N ALA A 109 -20.30 -8.27 -5.37
CA ALA A 109 -20.74 -7.33 -4.34
C ALA A 109 -22.05 -7.88 -3.74
N GLY A 110 -21.91 -8.81 -2.80
CA GLY A 110 -23.00 -9.27 -1.96
C GLY A 110 -22.64 -9.03 -0.50
N ALA A 111 -23.50 -8.24 0.18
CA ALA A 111 -23.52 -7.84 1.58
C ALA A 111 -22.66 -6.60 1.93
N GLU A 112 -23.18 -5.41 2.24
CA GLU A 112 -24.51 -4.77 2.38
C GLU A 112 -24.23 -3.26 2.15
N THR A 113 -25.05 -2.37 1.59
CA THR A 113 -26.47 -2.09 1.76
C THR A 113 -27.00 -1.43 0.49
N ALA A 114 -28.05 -2.01 -0.10
CA ALA A 114 -28.92 -1.32 -1.03
C ALA A 114 -30.08 -0.70 -0.24
N SER A 115 -30.19 0.63 -0.27
CA SER A 115 -31.45 1.33 -0.06
C SER A 115 -31.31 2.79 -0.53
N GLY A 116 -32.13 3.18 -1.52
CA GLY A 116 -32.46 4.58 -1.78
C GLY A 116 -32.11 5.13 -3.17
N SER A 117 -33.08 4.99 -4.07
CA SER A 117 -33.45 5.84 -5.23
C SER A 117 -32.66 7.12 -5.55
N GLY A 118 -32.54 7.39 -6.86
CA GLY A 118 -31.78 8.47 -7.48
C GLY A 118 -31.94 9.87 -6.89
N ARG A 119 -30.79 10.57 -6.85
CA ARG A 119 -30.61 12.03 -6.91
C ARG A 119 -29.11 12.32 -7.04
N ALA A 120 -28.75 13.32 -7.84
CA ALA A 120 -27.38 13.75 -8.02
C ALA A 120 -26.76 14.26 -6.68
N GLY A 121 -25.62 13.67 -6.27
CA GLY A 121 -24.75 14.02 -5.12
C GLY A 121 -24.94 13.13 -3.87
N PRO A 122 -23.89 12.55 -3.22
CA PRO A 122 -22.51 13.03 -3.02
C PRO A 122 -21.40 11.99 -3.36
N GLY A 123 -20.87 12.01 -4.58
CA GLY A 123 -19.94 10.99 -5.08
C GLY A 123 -18.52 11.01 -4.48
N ARG A 124 -18.04 12.16 -3.98
CA ARG A 124 -16.65 12.37 -3.53
C ARG A 124 -16.40 11.87 -2.11
N ALA A 125 -17.27 12.25 -1.15
CA ALA A 125 -17.15 11.83 0.25
C ALA A 125 -17.20 10.30 0.41
N ARG A 126 -18.00 9.62 -0.41
CA ARG A 126 -18.04 8.15 -0.45
C ARG A 126 -16.70 7.55 -0.87
N LEU A 127 -15.99 8.14 -1.83
CA LEU A 127 -14.69 7.64 -2.30
C LEU A 127 -13.60 7.86 -1.26
N VAL A 128 -13.60 9.01 -0.59
CA VAL A 128 -12.69 9.28 0.53
C VAL A 128 -12.94 8.28 1.66
N ARG A 129 -14.20 8.09 2.07
CA ARG A 129 -14.54 7.10 3.09
C ARG A 129 -14.16 5.69 2.67
N ALA A 130 -14.36 5.33 1.41
CA ALA A 130 -13.96 4.03 0.88
C ALA A 130 -12.44 3.85 0.94
N GLY A 131 -11.65 4.86 0.54
CA GLY A 131 -10.18 4.82 0.66
C GLY A 131 -9.74 4.58 2.10
N LEU A 132 -10.32 5.28 3.07
CA LEU A 132 -10.04 5.10 4.49
C LEU A 132 -10.39 3.67 4.97
N VAL A 133 -11.63 3.23 4.76
CA VAL A 133 -12.12 1.94 5.26
C VAL A 133 -11.36 0.78 4.62
N VAL A 134 -11.14 0.84 3.31
CA VAL A 134 -10.44 -0.21 2.57
C VAL A 134 -8.98 -0.28 2.97
N THR A 135 -8.34 0.85 3.29
CA THR A 135 -6.95 0.88 3.79
C THR A 135 -6.86 0.33 5.21
N ALA A 136 -7.71 0.82 6.12
CA ALA A 136 -7.72 0.37 7.51
C ALA A 136 -8.08 -1.12 7.64
N GLY A 137 -8.98 -1.61 6.79
CA GLY A 137 -9.34 -3.02 6.69
C GLY A 137 -8.36 -3.88 5.90
N ASN A 138 -7.27 -3.31 5.37
CA ASN A 138 -6.27 -4.05 4.61
C ASN A 138 -5.17 -4.59 5.55
N PRO A 139 -5.16 -5.90 5.87
CA PRO A 139 -4.13 -6.47 6.73
C PRO A 139 -2.74 -6.35 6.13
N TYR A 140 -2.59 -6.33 4.79
CA TYR A 140 -1.29 -6.08 4.14
C TYR A 140 -0.72 -4.73 4.55
N TRP A 141 -1.54 -3.69 4.45
CA TRP A 141 -1.12 -2.33 4.71
C TRP A 141 -0.72 -2.17 6.18
N LEU A 142 -1.51 -2.75 7.10
CA LEU A 142 -1.18 -2.79 8.52
C LEU A 142 0.15 -3.50 8.79
N LEU A 143 0.34 -4.67 8.21
CA LEU A 143 1.56 -5.48 8.38
C LEU A 143 2.78 -4.80 7.76
N TRP A 144 2.65 -4.19 6.59
CA TRP A 144 3.71 -3.47 5.90
C TRP A 144 4.15 -2.23 6.70
N TRP A 145 3.20 -1.43 7.21
CA TRP A 145 3.51 -0.28 8.06
C TRP A 145 4.10 -0.68 9.41
N ALA A 146 3.59 -1.76 10.02
CA ALA A 146 4.11 -2.30 11.27
C ALA A 146 5.55 -2.83 11.16
N THR A 147 6.02 -3.13 9.94
CA THR A 147 7.32 -3.78 9.72
C THR A 147 8.27 -2.88 8.93
N VAL A 148 8.05 -2.78 7.61
CA VAL A 148 8.84 -1.96 6.68
C VAL A 148 8.72 -0.48 7.05
N GLY A 149 7.48 0.00 7.20
CA GLY A 149 7.22 1.41 7.55
C GLY A 149 7.87 1.80 8.87
N THR A 150 7.74 0.95 9.88
CA THR A 150 8.37 1.16 11.20
C THR A 150 9.90 1.17 11.13
N SER A 151 10.50 0.26 10.35
CA SER A 151 11.96 0.17 10.20
C SER A 151 12.53 1.44 9.56
N TYR A 152 11.88 1.96 8.51
CA TYR A 152 12.29 3.22 7.89
C TYR A 152 11.97 4.43 8.76
N PHE A 153 10.81 4.46 9.41
CA PHE A 153 10.45 5.52 10.36
C PHE A 153 11.55 5.72 11.41
N LEU A 154 12.06 4.62 11.99
CA LEU A 154 13.18 4.64 12.94
C LEU A 154 14.44 5.28 12.35
N LEU A 155 14.79 5.00 11.10
CA LEU A 155 15.92 5.65 10.43
C LEU A 155 15.69 7.15 10.27
N PHE A 156 14.46 7.57 9.93
CA PHE A 156 14.12 8.97 9.78
C PHE A 156 14.10 9.76 11.09
N THR A 157 13.86 9.12 12.25
CA THR A 157 13.91 9.81 13.56
C THR A 157 15.25 10.48 13.84
N ARG A 158 16.35 10.01 13.24
CA ARG A 158 17.70 10.60 13.36
C ARG A 158 17.81 11.98 12.74
N PHE A 159 16.92 12.33 11.81
CA PHE A 159 16.93 13.60 11.07
C PHE A 159 15.83 14.57 11.54
N GLY A 160 15.05 14.18 12.55
CA GLY A 160 14.04 15.01 13.20
C GLY A 160 12.66 15.03 12.52
N PRO A 161 11.66 15.68 13.15
CA PRO A 161 10.25 15.62 12.72
C PRO A 161 9.99 16.15 11.31
N LEU A 162 10.75 17.17 10.88
CA LEU A 162 10.59 17.74 9.55
C LEU A 162 10.99 16.74 8.46
N ALA A 163 12.03 15.94 8.68
CA ALA A 163 12.46 14.92 7.74
C ALA A 163 11.45 13.77 7.64
N ILE A 164 10.88 13.36 8.79
CA ILE A 164 9.79 12.39 8.85
C ILE A 164 8.57 12.89 8.05
N PHE A 165 8.18 14.15 8.24
CA PHE A 165 7.03 14.69 7.55
C PHE A 165 7.26 14.77 6.03
N LEU A 166 8.36 15.39 5.59
CA LEU A 166 8.59 15.67 4.17
C LEU A 166 9.04 14.45 3.36
N PHE A 167 10.06 13.74 3.82
CA PHE A 167 10.70 12.69 3.01
C PHE A 167 10.09 11.31 3.25
N PHE A 168 9.68 11.03 4.49
CA PHE A 168 9.05 9.76 4.83
C PHE A 168 7.55 9.77 4.49
N PHE A 169 6.76 10.63 5.13
CA PHE A 169 5.31 10.63 4.98
C PHE A 169 4.83 11.21 3.64
N ILE A 170 5.15 12.47 3.35
CA ILE A 170 4.73 13.11 2.08
C ILE A 170 5.35 12.39 0.88
N GLY A 171 6.59 11.90 1.00
CA GLY A 171 7.24 11.10 -0.03
C GLY A 171 6.48 9.81 -0.35
N HIS A 172 6.03 9.06 0.65
CA HIS A 172 5.20 7.86 0.46
C HIS A 172 3.84 8.20 -0.15
N LEU A 173 3.16 9.19 0.43
CA LEU A 173 1.83 9.60 0.00
C LEU A 173 1.81 10.12 -1.46
N ALA A 174 2.89 10.75 -1.92
CA ALA A 174 3.03 11.17 -3.30
C ALA A 174 3.08 9.98 -4.27
N LEU A 175 3.69 8.87 -3.85
CA LEU A 175 3.72 7.63 -4.64
C LEU A 175 2.32 7.01 -4.70
N ASP A 176 1.59 6.94 -3.60
CA ASP A 176 0.18 6.48 -3.59
C ASP A 176 -0.70 7.33 -4.49
N LEU A 177 -0.57 8.65 -4.39
CA LEU A 177 -1.33 9.58 -5.21
C LEU A 177 -1.02 9.39 -6.68
N GLY A 178 0.26 9.31 -7.03
CA GLY A 178 0.72 9.08 -8.38
C GLY A 178 0.17 7.77 -8.96
N TRP A 179 0.30 6.68 -8.21
CA TRP A 179 -0.12 5.36 -8.65
C TRP A 179 -1.64 5.21 -8.77
N ASN A 180 -2.41 5.59 -7.75
CA ASN A 180 -3.86 5.47 -7.78
C ASN A 180 -4.47 6.39 -8.84
N THR A 181 -3.90 7.59 -9.06
CA THR A 181 -4.30 8.49 -10.14
C THR A 181 -3.93 7.92 -11.51
N LEU A 182 -2.75 7.31 -11.65
CA LEU A 182 -2.35 6.64 -12.89
C LEU A 182 -3.32 5.50 -13.23
N LEU A 183 -3.64 4.62 -12.27
CA LEU A 183 -4.60 3.54 -12.49
C LEU A 183 -5.99 4.06 -12.87
N ALA A 184 -6.49 5.07 -12.15
CA ALA A 184 -7.80 5.66 -12.42
C ALA A 184 -7.85 6.38 -13.78
N THR A 185 -6.77 7.05 -14.19
CA THR A 185 -6.69 7.76 -15.48
C THR A 185 -6.59 6.78 -16.65
N LEU A 186 -5.72 5.77 -16.58
CA LEU A 186 -5.55 4.78 -17.64
C LEU A 186 -6.86 4.04 -17.96
N VAL A 187 -7.64 3.74 -16.93
CA VAL A 187 -8.92 3.04 -17.09
C VAL A 187 -10.07 4.00 -17.42
N GLY A 188 -10.09 5.19 -16.82
CA GLY A 188 -11.13 6.21 -17.04
C GLY A 188 -11.04 6.94 -18.38
N ALA A 189 -9.85 7.02 -19.00
CA ALA A 189 -9.63 7.69 -20.29
C ALA A 189 -10.05 6.85 -21.52
N GLY A 190 -10.64 5.67 -21.33
CA GLY A 190 -11.29 4.92 -22.41
C GLY A 190 -10.38 4.33 -23.49
N ARG A 191 -9.05 4.34 -23.32
CA ARG A 191 -8.09 3.77 -24.31
C ARG A 191 -7.48 2.44 -23.86
N GLY A 192 -8.35 1.44 -23.74
CA GLY A 192 -7.93 0.03 -23.80
C GLY A 192 -8.26 -0.75 -22.54
N ARG A 193 -9.04 -1.82 -22.71
CA ARG A 193 -9.12 -2.90 -21.74
C ARG A 193 -7.67 -3.37 -21.50
N ILE A 194 -7.14 -3.25 -20.29
CA ILE A 194 -5.86 -3.88 -19.96
C ILE A 194 -6.05 -5.37 -20.27
N PRO A 195 -5.30 -5.95 -21.23
CA PRO A 195 -5.44 -7.36 -21.55
C PRO A 195 -5.27 -8.17 -20.27
N PRO A 196 -6.12 -9.17 -19.99
CA PRO A 196 -5.98 -10.02 -18.81
C PRO A 196 -4.55 -10.55 -18.63
N ALA A 197 -3.84 -10.81 -19.74
CA ALA A 197 -2.43 -11.18 -19.74
C ALA A 197 -1.49 -10.10 -19.18
N ALA A 198 -1.63 -8.84 -19.60
CA ALA A 198 -0.81 -7.73 -19.10
C ALA A 198 -1.09 -7.47 -17.62
N TYR A 199 -2.35 -7.56 -17.20
CA TYR A 199 -2.71 -7.44 -15.78
C TYR A 199 -2.07 -8.54 -14.92
N ARG A 200 -2.14 -9.81 -15.38
CA ARG A 200 -1.46 -10.93 -14.70
C ARG A 200 0.05 -10.75 -14.61
N VAL A 201 0.69 -10.22 -15.65
CA VAL A 201 2.15 -9.97 -15.64
C VAL A 201 2.50 -8.90 -14.60
N VAL A 202 1.79 -7.77 -14.59
CA VAL A 202 2.01 -6.72 -13.59
C VAL A 202 1.82 -7.25 -12.17
N VAL A 203 0.73 -7.99 -11.92
CA VAL A 203 0.45 -8.61 -10.62
C VAL A 203 1.51 -9.65 -10.25
N GLY A 204 1.94 -10.48 -11.21
CA GLY A 204 2.96 -11.51 -10.98
C GLY A 204 4.33 -10.91 -10.65
N VAL A 205 4.74 -9.83 -11.33
CA VAL A 205 5.97 -9.09 -11.03
C VAL A 205 5.91 -8.46 -9.64
N ALA A 206 4.76 -7.88 -9.26
CA ALA A 206 4.56 -7.36 -7.90
C ALA A 206 4.66 -8.47 -6.85
N GLY A 207 4.04 -9.63 -7.08
CA GLY A 207 4.15 -10.79 -6.19
C GLY A 207 5.59 -11.29 -6.03
N LEU A 208 6.36 -11.35 -7.13
CA LEU A 208 7.78 -11.73 -7.09
C LEU A 208 8.63 -10.71 -6.33
N PHE A 209 8.36 -9.42 -6.51
CA PHE A 209 9.03 -8.37 -5.77
C PHE A 209 8.75 -8.49 -4.26
N VAL A 210 7.49 -8.72 -3.88
CA VAL A 210 7.09 -8.92 -2.47
C VAL A 210 7.81 -10.14 -1.87
N LEU A 211 7.98 -11.23 -2.64
CA LEU A 211 8.81 -12.36 -2.23
C LEU A 211 10.30 -12.00 -2.07
N ALA A 212 10.86 -11.17 -2.96
CA ALA A 212 12.25 -10.73 -2.81
C ALA A 212 12.44 -9.89 -1.53
N MET A 213 11.48 -9.02 -1.20
CA MET A 213 11.49 -8.25 0.05
C MET A 213 11.31 -9.14 1.28
N SER A 214 10.50 -10.20 1.20
CA SER A 214 10.33 -11.13 2.31
C SER A 214 11.68 -11.74 2.72
N VAL A 215 12.50 -12.16 1.75
CA VAL A 215 13.85 -12.70 1.99
C VAL A 215 14.75 -11.64 2.62
N TYR A 216 14.73 -10.41 2.12
CA TYR A 216 15.50 -9.30 2.70
C TYR A 216 15.11 -9.04 4.17
N PHE A 217 13.83 -9.05 4.50
CA PHE A 217 13.31 -8.84 5.85
C PHE A 217 13.67 -10.00 6.79
N LEU A 218 13.58 -11.24 6.32
CA LEU A 218 13.99 -12.41 7.09
C LEU A 218 15.49 -12.38 7.42
N ILE A 219 16.35 -12.09 6.43
CA ILE A 219 17.80 -11.98 6.63
C ILE A 219 18.14 -10.82 7.57
N SER A 220 17.50 -9.67 7.39
CA SER A 220 17.75 -8.49 8.23
C SER A 220 17.27 -8.72 9.66
N GLY A 221 16.10 -9.33 9.85
CA GLY A 221 15.56 -9.71 11.16
C GLY A 221 16.49 -10.69 11.90
N LEU A 222 16.98 -11.73 11.21
CA LEU A 222 17.96 -12.67 11.77
C LEU A 222 19.24 -11.95 12.21
N ARG A 223 19.81 -11.08 11.36
CA ARG A 223 21.02 -10.32 11.69
C ARG A 223 20.85 -9.45 12.93
N PHE A 224 19.69 -8.82 13.12
CA PHE A 224 19.39 -8.00 14.30
C PHE A 224 19.20 -8.81 15.58
N LEU A 225 18.84 -10.09 15.49
CA LEU A 225 18.73 -10.98 16.66
C LEU A 225 20.07 -11.60 17.07
N THR A 226 21.02 -11.70 16.12
CA THR A 226 22.33 -12.32 16.33
C THR A 226 23.47 -11.31 16.50
N ALA A 227 23.19 -10.01 16.42
CA ALA A 227 24.13 -8.91 16.63
C ALA A 227 24.00 -8.32 18.03
#